data_AF-T0YMH6-F1
#
_entry.id   AF-T0YMH6-F1
#
_cell.length_a   1.000
_cell.length_b   1.000
_cell.length_c   1.000
_cell.angle_alpha   90.00
_cell.angle_beta   90.00
_cell.angle_gamma   90.00
#
_symmetry.space_group_name_H-M   'P 1'
#
loop_
_entity.id
_entity.type
_entity.pdbx_description
1 polymer ?
#
loop_
_entity_poly.entity_id
_entity_poly.type
_entity_poly.pdbx_seq_one_letter_code
_entity_poly.pdbx_strand_id
1 'polypeptide(L)'
;MNNELYLLKIGGSLISSQTNPDEINFKAIMRILKEIENARKDKGFRLIIGHGSGTTGHVPSKKYNVGKGFTGEKSMIGSILTERACSTLNDIVVHTALDMGMPAFSFSPHSFSITSRGSISDVYTQPLHIALKRGFIPIVYGMC
;
A
#
# COMPACT_ATOMS: atom_id res chain seq x y z
N MET A 1 0.78 16.00 -20.82
CA MET A 1 1.02 15.59 -19.43
C MET A 1 2.40 16.07 -19.04
N ASN A 2 2.50 16.72 -17.88
CA ASN A 2 3.74 17.05 -17.22
C ASN A 2 4.52 15.74 -16.95
N ASN A 3 5.84 15.77 -17.16
CA ASN A 3 6.69 14.58 -17.06
C ASN A 3 7.11 14.29 -15.61
N GLU A 4 6.78 15.18 -14.67
CA GLU A 4 7.02 15.00 -13.25
C GLU A 4 6.31 13.75 -12.70
N LEU A 5 7.05 13.02 -11.87
CA LEU A 5 6.57 11.84 -11.17
C LEU A 5 6.56 12.14 -9.68
N TYR A 6 5.39 12.02 -9.06
CA TYR A 6 5.24 12.13 -7.61
C TYR A 6 5.08 10.75 -6.99
N LEU A 7 5.74 10.55 -5.85
CA LEU A 7 5.48 9.44 -4.95
C LEU A 7 4.78 10.01 -3.71
N LEU A 8 3.52 9.63 -3.51
CA LEU A 8 2.73 10.10 -2.37
C LEU A 8 2.51 8.96 -1.38
N LYS A 9 2.88 9.17 -0.11
CA LYS A 9 2.63 8.21 0.96
C LYS A 9 1.44 8.64 1.82
N ILE A 10 0.44 7.78 1.93
CA ILE A 10 -0.68 7.89 2.86
C ILE A 10 -0.31 7.16 4.16
N GLY A 11 -0.32 7.86 5.28
CA GLY A 11 -0.08 7.24 6.59
C GLY A 11 -1.19 6.24 6.93
N GLY A 12 -0.83 5.03 7.39
CA GLY A 12 -1.81 4.01 7.77
C GLY A 12 -2.77 4.49 8.87
N SER A 13 -2.27 5.30 9.82
CA SER A 13 -3.07 5.91 10.88
C SER A 13 -4.14 6.91 10.41
N LEU A 14 -4.08 7.37 9.16
CA LEU A 14 -5.13 8.22 8.57
C LEU A 14 -6.28 7.40 8.00
N ILE A 15 -6.01 6.16 7.58
CA ILE A 15 -6.94 5.32 6.81
C ILE A 15 -7.41 4.08 7.59
N SER A 16 -6.80 3.78 8.74
CA SER A 16 -7.26 2.79 9.71
C SER A 16 -7.37 3.42 11.10
N SER A 17 -8.21 2.86 11.96
CA SER A 17 -8.25 3.23 13.38
C SER A 17 -6.93 2.89 14.08
N GLN A 18 -6.56 3.70 15.08
CA GLN A 18 -5.37 3.47 15.91
C GLN A 18 -5.65 2.47 17.05
N THR A 19 -6.91 2.25 17.39
CA THR A 19 -7.33 1.42 18.53
C THR A 19 -7.99 0.10 18.10
N ASN A 20 -8.66 0.07 16.94
CA ASN A 20 -9.32 -1.12 16.40
C ASN A 20 -8.72 -1.52 15.02
N PRO A 21 -8.07 -2.69 14.89
CA PRO A 21 -7.47 -3.13 13.61
C PRO A 21 -8.49 -3.34 12.48
N ASP A 22 -9.76 -3.58 12.81
CA ASP A 22 -10.81 -3.89 11.83
C ASP A 22 -11.58 -2.64 11.36
N GLU A 23 -11.32 -1.49 11.97
CA GLU A 23 -12.02 -0.25 11.65
C GLU A 23 -11.24 0.58 10.62
N ILE A 24 -11.84 0.75 9.44
CA ILE A 24 -11.27 1.49 8.32
C ILE A 24 -11.92 2.87 8.19
N ASN A 25 -11.10 3.90 7.99
CA ASN A 25 -11.57 5.27 7.83
C ASN A 25 -11.89 5.58 6.35
N PHE A 26 -13.01 5.03 5.87
CA PHE A 26 -13.48 5.24 4.49
C PHE A 26 -13.63 6.72 4.12
N LYS A 27 -14.10 7.56 5.05
CA LYS A 27 -14.24 9.01 4.82
C LYS A 27 -12.89 9.66 4.51
N ALA A 28 -11.84 9.31 5.25
CA ALA A 28 -10.49 9.80 4.98
C ALA A 28 -9.95 9.28 3.64
N ILE A 29 -10.11 7.99 3.35
CA ILE A 29 -9.68 7.38 2.08
C ILE A 29 -10.31 8.12 0.89
N MET A 30 -11.65 8.24 0.87
CA MET A 30 -12.36 8.91 -0.21
C MET A 30 -11.92 10.37 -0.37
N ARG A 31 -11.82 11.12 0.74
CA ARG A 31 -11.41 12.53 0.71
C ARG A 31 -9.99 12.68 0.14
N ILE A 32 -9.03 11.90 0.65
CA ILE A 32 -7.63 11.95 0.24
C ILE A 32 -7.49 11.60 -1.25
N LEU A 33 -8.11 10.49 -1.70
CA LEU A 33 -8.07 10.10 -3.10
C LEU A 33 -8.72 11.15 -4.02
N LYS A 34 -9.79 11.82 -3.56
CA LYS A 34 -10.41 12.90 -4.32
C LYS A 34 -9.47 14.08 -4.52
N GLU A 35 -8.83 14.52 -3.45
CA GLU A 35 -7.87 15.64 -3.47
C GLU A 35 -6.68 15.32 -4.39
N ILE A 36 -6.16 14.10 -4.31
CA ILE A 36 -5.08 13.60 -5.17
C ILE A 36 -5.48 13.62 -6.64
N GLU A 37 -6.63 13.03 -6.98
CA GLU A 37 -7.08 12.92 -8.37
C GLU A 37 -7.41 14.28 -8.98
N ASN A 38 -8.00 15.19 -8.20
CA ASN A 38 -8.25 16.57 -8.63
C ASN A 38 -6.92 17.28 -8.95
N ALA A 39 -5.92 17.21 -8.06
CA ALA A 39 -4.62 17.81 -8.29
C ALA A 39 -3.88 17.19 -9.49
N ARG A 40 -3.97 15.87 -9.66
CA ARG A 40 -3.36 15.14 -10.77
C ARG A 40 -3.96 15.55 -12.11
N LYS A 41 -5.30 15.71 -12.18
CA LYS A 41 -6.00 16.17 -13.39
C LYS A 41 -5.68 17.64 -13.71
N ASP A 42 -5.63 18.49 -12.70
CA ASP A 42 -5.33 19.92 -12.84
C ASP A 42 -3.89 20.17 -13.33
N LYS A 43 -2.90 19.55 -12.68
CA LYS A 43 -1.46 19.77 -12.97
C LYS A 43 -0.86 18.79 -13.98
N GLY A 44 -1.58 17.71 -14.27
CA GLY A 44 -1.23 16.74 -15.31
C GLY A 44 0.05 15.93 -15.06
N PHE A 45 0.33 15.47 -13.84
CA PHE A 45 1.53 14.70 -13.48
C PHE A 45 1.31 13.17 -13.40
N ARG A 46 2.41 12.41 -13.34
CA ARG A 46 2.41 10.96 -13.05
C ARG A 46 2.50 10.70 -11.55
N LEU A 47 1.89 9.60 -11.08
CA LEU A 47 1.74 9.34 -9.65
C LEU A 47 1.98 7.88 -9.32
N ILE A 48 2.72 7.63 -8.24
CA ILE A 48 2.68 6.39 -7.46
C ILE A 48 2.08 6.72 -6.10
N ILE A 49 1.18 5.87 -5.60
CA ILE A 49 0.65 5.96 -4.25
C ILE A 49 1.24 4.84 -3.41
N GLY A 50 1.78 5.18 -2.24
CA GLY A 50 2.10 4.23 -1.18
C GLY A 50 1.13 4.43 -0.01
N HIS A 51 0.69 3.39 0.68
CA HIS A 51 0.03 3.57 1.97
C HIS A 51 0.61 2.68 3.06
N GLY A 52 0.55 3.12 4.32
CA GLY A 52 0.88 2.27 5.46
C GLY A 52 -0.20 1.22 5.72
N SER A 53 0.16 0.12 6.38
CA SER A 53 -0.79 -0.92 6.81
C SER A 53 -1.65 -0.52 8.02
N GLY A 54 -1.23 0.52 8.75
CA GLY A 54 -1.91 0.96 9.97
C GLY A 54 -1.97 -0.13 11.04
N THR A 55 -2.93 -0.02 11.95
CA THR A 55 -3.13 -1.01 13.02
C THR A 55 -3.47 -2.39 12.46
N THR A 56 -4.13 -2.43 11.30
CA THR A 56 -4.52 -3.64 10.57
C THR A 56 -3.33 -4.57 10.30
N GLY A 57 -2.18 -4.03 9.88
CA GLY A 57 -0.95 -4.84 9.73
C GLY A 57 -0.12 -4.95 11.01
N HIS A 58 -0.06 -3.89 11.83
CA HIS A 58 0.80 -3.87 13.01
C HIS A 58 0.39 -4.88 14.09
N VAL A 59 -0.92 -5.09 14.31
CA VAL A 59 -1.43 -6.03 15.32
C VAL A 59 -1.00 -7.48 15.05
N PRO A 60 -1.28 -8.07 13.87
CA PRO A 60 -0.85 -9.43 13.57
C PRO A 60 0.68 -9.55 13.51
N SER A 61 1.40 -8.59 12.92
CA SER A 61 2.87 -8.65 12.83
C SER A 61 3.53 -8.70 14.21
N LYS A 62 3.05 -7.86 15.16
CA LYS A 62 3.53 -7.86 16.54
C LYS A 62 3.16 -9.14 17.28
N LYS A 63 1.91 -9.63 17.12
CA LYS A 63 1.44 -10.87 17.76
C LYS A 63 2.30 -12.08 17.40
N TYR A 64 2.75 -12.15 16.16
CA TYR A 64 3.52 -13.30 15.64
C TYR A 64 5.02 -13.04 15.45
N ASN A 65 5.52 -11.88 15.87
CA ASN A 65 6.92 -11.46 15.71
C ASN A 65 7.42 -11.53 14.25
N VAL A 66 6.60 -11.16 13.28
CA VAL A 66 6.92 -11.27 11.84
C VAL A 66 8.19 -10.47 11.48
N GLY A 67 8.37 -9.28 12.06
CA GLY A 67 9.57 -8.46 11.85
C GLY A 67 10.88 -9.07 12.35
N LYS A 68 10.86 -10.16 13.13
CA LYS A 68 12.07 -10.91 13.52
C LYS A 68 12.48 -11.97 12.49
N GLY A 69 11.75 -12.08 11.38
CA GLY A 69 11.96 -13.08 10.34
C GLY A 69 11.28 -14.41 10.64
N PHE A 70 11.44 -15.36 9.71
CA PHE A 70 10.83 -16.69 9.77
C PHE A 70 11.57 -17.60 10.75
N THR A 71 11.24 -17.48 12.02
CA THR A 71 11.85 -18.23 13.13
C THR A 71 11.14 -19.56 13.44
N GLY A 72 10.08 -19.89 12.68
CA GLY A 72 9.33 -21.14 12.79
C GLY A 72 7.90 -21.01 12.25
N GLU A 73 7.12 -22.08 12.37
CA GLU A 73 5.74 -22.18 11.84
C GLU A 73 4.84 -21.03 12.28
N LYS A 74 4.90 -20.62 13.56
CA LYS A 74 4.12 -19.48 14.08
C LYS A 74 4.41 -18.16 13.35
N SER A 75 5.67 -17.89 13.03
CA SER A 75 6.05 -16.67 12.30
C SER A 75 5.64 -16.71 10.83
N MET A 76 5.61 -17.91 10.22
CA MET A 76 5.09 -18.13 8.86
C MET A 76 3.58 -17.94 8.80
N ILE A 77 2.82 -18.51 9.73
CA ILE A 77 1.38 -18.24 9.84
C ILE A 77 1.15 -16.74 10.11
N GLY A 78 1.97 -16.15 10.98
CA GLY A 78 1.95 -14.73 11.28
C GLY A 78 2.12 -13.83 10.06
N SER A 79 3.05 -14.15 9.17
CA SER A 79 3.27 -13.38 7.94
C SER A 79 2.08 -13.50 6.99
N ILE A 80 1.48 -14.69 6.87
CA ILE A 80 0.29 -14.91 6.05
C ILE A 80 -0.88 -14.06 6.57
N LEU A 81 -1.13 -14.08 7.88
CA LEU A 81 -2.20 -13.30 8.50
C LEU A 81 -1.94 -11.79 8.41
N THR A 82 -0.69 -11.37 8.58
CA THR A 82 -0.28 -9.97 8.44
C THR A 82 -0.50 -9.49 7.02
N GLU A 83 -0.04 -10.25 6.03
CA GLU A 83 -0.22 -9.90 4.62
C GLU A 83 -1.70 -9.85 4.25
N ARG A 84 -2.50 -10.83 4.69
CA ARG A 84 -3.94 -10.81 4.42
C ARG A 84 -4.62 -9.55 4.95
N ALA A 85 -4.21 -9.09 6.13
CA ALA A 85 -4.74 -7.86 6.72
C ALA A 85 -4.30 -6.62 5.92
N CYS A 86 -3.00 -6.50 5.61
CA CYS A 86 -2.46 -5.41 4.79
C CYS A 86 -3.07 -5.36 3.38
N SER A 87 -3.21 -6.51 2.73
CA SER A 87 -3.78 -6.63 1.38
C SER A 87 -5.26 -6.26 1.37
N THR A 88 -6.01 -6.60 2.41
CA THR A 88 -7.43 -6.23 2.54
C THR A 88 -7.60 -4.70 2.60
N LEU A 89 -6.76 -4.01 3.38
CA LEU A 89 -6.74 -2.55 3.38
C LEU A 89 -6.38 -1.98 2.01
N ASN A 90 -5.38 -2.56 1.36
CA ASN A 90 -5.00 -2.16 0.01
C ASN A 90 -6.15 -2.34 -1.00
N ASP A 91 -6.86 -3.46 -0.94
CA ASP A 91 -8.02 -3.70 -1.81
C ASP A 91 -9.09 -2.63 -1.62
N ILE A 92 -9.35 -2.21 -0.37
CA ILE A 92 -10.28 -1.11 -0.08
C ILE A 92 -9.81 0.21 -0.73
N VAL A 93 -8.53 0.54 -0.58
CA VAL A 93 -7.96 1.76 -1.18
C VAL A 93 -8.05 1.73 -2.70
N VAL A 94 -7.69 0.59 -3.32
CA VAL A 94 -7.72 0.40 -4.78
C VAL A 94 -9.15 0.46 -5.31
N HIS A 95 -10.10 -0.24 -4.69
CA HIS A 95 -11.51 -0.20 -5.10
C HIS A 95 -12.07 1.22 -4.98
N THR A 96 -11.78 1.91 -3.88
CA THR A 96 -12.22 3.31 -3.71
C THR A 96 -11.64 4.21 -4.81
N ALA A 97 -10.37 4.02 -5.19
CA ALA A 97 -9.76 4.78 -6.28
C ALA A 97 -10.40 4.46 -7.65
N LEU A 98 -10.69 3.19 -7.91
CA LEU A 98 -11.35 2.74 -9.14
C LEU A 98 -12.78 3.30 -9.26
N ASP A 99 -13.56 3.30 -8.18
CA ASP A 99 -14.91 3.90 -8.12
C ASP A 99 -14.91 5.40 -8.46
N MET A 100 -13.76 6.07 -8.26
CA MET A 100 -13.55 7.48 -8.58
C MET A 100 -12.99 7.70 -10.00
N GLY A 101 -12.83 6.62 -10.77
CA GLY A 101 -12.30 6.63 -12.14
C GLY A 101 -10.78 6.81 -12.22
N MET A 102 -10.06 6.57 -11.12
CA MET A 102 -8.59 6.57 -11.16
C MET A 102 -8.11 5.27 -11.83
N PRO A 103 -7.12 5.30 -12.74
CA PRO A 103 -6.53 4.09 -13.32
C PRO A 103 -5.57 3.40 -12.34
N ALA A 104 -6.05 3.13 -11.12
CA ALA A 104 -5.28 2.56 -10.03
C ALA A 104 -4.98 1.08 -10.27
N PHE A 105 -3.73 0.67 -10.03
CA PHE A 105 -3.31 -0.72 -10.15
C PHE A 105 -2.45 -1.14 -8.96
N SER A 106 -2.83 -2.24 -8.31
CA SER A 106 -2.16 -2.74 -7.11
C SER A 106 -0.84 -3.44 -7.45
N PHE A 107 0.18 -3.18 -6.64
CA PHE A 107 1.47 -3.87 -6.67
C PHE A 107 1.81 -4.33 -5.25
N SER A 108 1.61 -5.62 -4.95
CA SER A 108 2.01 -6.21 -3.66
C SER A 108 3.54 -6.27 -3.57
N PRO A 109 4.17 -5.63 -2.56
CA PRO A 109 5.62 -5.69 -2.37
C PRO A 109 6.18 -7.10 -2.23
N HIS A 110 5.39 -8.05 -1.72
CA HIS A 110 5.80 -9.45 -1.55
C HIS A 110 6.15 -10.15 -2.86
N SER A 111 5.58 -9.69 -3.97
CA SER A 111 5.77 -10.31 -5.29
C SER A 111 6.97 -9.75 -6.05
N PHE A 112 7.59 -8.67 -5.57
CA PHE A 112 8.68 -7.99 -6.30
C PHE A 112 9.80 -7.44 -5.42
N SER A 113 9.77 -7.64 -4.09
CA SER A 113 10.84 -7.21 -3.19
C SER A 113 11.37 -8.36 -2.35
N ILE A 114 12.67 -8.33 -2.07
CA ILE A 114 13.37 -9.24 -1.18
C ILE A 114 13.90 -8.41 -0.02
N THR A 115 13.74 -8.91 1.20
CA THR A 115 14.30 -8.28 2.39
C THR A 115 15.32 -9.19 3.06
N SER A 116 16.35 -8.58 3.65
CA SER A 116 17.37 -9.25 4.44
C SER A 116 17.75 -8.36 5.62
N ARG A 117 17.74 -8.93 6.83
CA ARG A 117 18.06 -8.21 8.08
C ARG A 117 17.26 -6.91 8.26
N GLY A 118 15.97 -6.95 7.97
CA GLY A 118 15.05 -5.83 8.15
C GLY A 118 15.18 -4.70 7.11
N SER A 119 15.99 -4.89 6.07
CA SER A 119 16.17 -3.93 4.97
C SER A 119 15.83 -4.58 3.63
N ILE A 120 15.37 -3.78 2.65
CA ILE A 120 15.19 -4.25 1.28
C ILE A 120 16.57 -4.56 0.69
N SER A 121 16.78 -5.80 0.26
CA SER A 121 18.01 -6.24 -0.41
C SER A 121 17.91 -6.27 -1.92
N ASP A 122 16.70 -6.50 -2.47
CA ASP A 122 16.46 -6.49 -3.91
C ASP A 122 15.02 -6.06 -4.22
N VAL A 123 14.82 -5.47 -5.40
CA VAL A 123 13.52 -5.01 -5.88
C VAL A 123 13.40 -5.05 -7.40
N TYR A 124 12.42 -5.80 -7.90
CA TYR A 124 12.10 -5.88 -9.33
C TYR A 124 11.05 -4.85 -9.72
N THR A 125 11.49 -3.65 -10.09
CA THR A 125 10.59 -2.50 -10.35
C THR A 125 10.09 -2.38 -11.79
N GLN A 126 10.51 -3.26 -12.69
CA GLN A 126 10.16 -3.18 -14.12
C GLN A 126 8.63 -3.17 -14.37
N PRO A 127 7.79 -3.96 -13.66
CA PRO A 127 6.33 -3.88 -13.82
C PRO A 127 5.76 -2.50 -13.48
N LEU A 128 6.25 -1.83 -12.43
CA LEU A 128 5.80 -0.49 -12.04
C LEU A 128 6.17 0.55 -13.11
N HIS A 129 7.38 0.45 -13.67
CA HIS A 129 7.81 1.33 -14.77
C HIS A 129 6.93 1.18 -16.02
N ILE A 130 6.57 -0.05 -16.39
CA ILE A 130 5.68 -0.31 -17.52
C ILE A 130 4.29 0.25 -17.25
N ALA A 131 3.75 0.04 -16.06
CA ALA A 131 2.45 0.56 -15.66
C ALA A 131 2.40 2.10 -15.73
N LEU A 132 3.41 2.78 -15.19
CA LEU A 132 3.53 4.24 -15.28
C LEU A 132 3.57 4.74 -16.73
N LYS A 133 4.33 4.07 -17.60
CA LYS A 133 4.40 4.41 -19.04
C LYS A 133 3.06 4.22 -19.76
N ARG A 134 2.21 3.30 -19.27
CA ARG A 134 0.88 3.01 -19.82
C ARG A 134 -0.23 3.87 -19.19
N GLY A 135 0.11 4.77 -18.27
CA GLY A 135 -0.84 5.69 -17.65
C GLY A 135 -1.58 5.15 -16.42
N PHE A 136 -1.18 3.98 -15.91
CA PHE A 136 -1.68 3.50 -14.62
C PHE A 136 -1.11 4.34 -13.47
N ILE A 137 -1.83 4.34 -12.34
CA ILE A 137 -1.35 4.83 -11.04
C ILE A 137 -1.00 3.60 -10.21
N PRO A 138 0.28 3.22 -10.08
CA PRO A 138 0.69 2.15 -9.20
C PRO A 138 0.33 2.47 -7.74
N ILE A 139 -0.29 1.53 -7.05
CA ILE A 139 -0.54 1.56 -5.62
C ILE A 139 0.28 0.44 -4.97
N VAL A 140 1.17 0.82 -4.05
CA VAL A 140 1.93 -0.09 -3.19
C VAL A 140 1.53 0.14 -1.74
N TYR A 141 1.81 -0.83 -0.86
CA TYR A 141 1.43 -0.73 0.54
C TYR A 141 2.53 -1.22 1.47
N GLY A 142 2.48 -0.77 2.72
CA GLY A 142 3.40 -1.18 3.77
C GLY A 142 3.05 -2.57 4.27
N MET A 143 4.09 -3.33 4.56
CA MET A 143 4.06 -4.55 5.37
C MET A 143 4.85 -4.30 6.66
N CYS A 144 4.58 -5.10 7.70
CA CYS A 144 5.12 -4.91 9.05
C CYS A 144 6.17 -5.95 9.44
#